data_AF-A0A7J4UT56-F1
#
_entry.id   AF-A0A7J4UT56-F1
#
_cell.length_a   1.000
_cell.length_b   1.000
_cell.length_c   1.000
_cell.angle_alpha   90.00
_cell.angle_beta   90.00
_cell.angle_gamma   90.00
#
_symmetry.space_group_name_H-M   'P 1'
#
loop_
_entity.id
_entity.type
_entity.pdbx_description
1 polymer ?
#
loop_
_entity_poly.entity_id
_entity_poly.type
_entity_poly.pdbx_seq_one_letter_code
_entity_poly.pdbx_strand_id
1 'polypeptide(L)'
;MARIERKVSGLIMRDAGIVESIRTVLEKSVDGEVELDWADVRGEVTSGHWGRLIETGILKEGEKGFQVSDAATIKQAIENFDQPRAKKSKTKSDVEGKWTKWDKAAAVFAISLFAGYSFAEVRELIGRGVDLLIGPADAVLPFYLVIMILALFTGLYSTLLQANLMDMEKMGEYQSEMKELQERQKAAQKSGDKE
;
A
#
# COMPACT_ATOMS: atom_id res chain seq x y z
N MET A 1 -24.49 5.46 -9.60
CA MET A 1 -23.07 5.67 -9.93
C MET A 1 -22.14 5.12 -8.83
N ALA A 2 -21.99 5.75 -7.66
CA ALA A 2 -21.02 5.33 -6.61
C ALA A 2 -21.20 3.94 -5.96
N ARG A 3 -22.26 3.17 -6.27
CA ARG A 3 -22.46 1.81 -5.71
C ARG A 3 -21.83 0.73 -6.60
N ILE A 4 -21.94 0.84 -7.92
CA ILE A 4 -21.37 -0.14 -8.87
C ILE A 4 -19.85 -0.05 -8.85
N GLU A 5 -19.29 1.17 -8.90
CA GLU A 5 -17.85 1.41 -8.78
C GLU A 5 -17.25 0.81 -7.49
N ARG A 6 -17.94 0.96 -6.34
CA ARG A 6 -17.50 0.35 -5.07
C ARG A 6 -17.56 -1.18 -5.09
N LYS A 7 -18.57 -1.75 -5.74
CA LYS A 7 -18.70 -3.21 -5.89
C LYS A 7 -17.60 -3.76 -6.80
N VAL A 8 -17.36 -3.13 -7.95
CA VAL A 8 -16.28 -3.47 -8.90
C VAL A 8 -14.92 -3.35 -8.22
N SER A 9 -14.64 -2.23 -7.57
CA SER A 9 -13.40 -2.03 -6.80
C SER A 9 -13.22 -3.07 -5.70
N GLY A 10 -14.31 -3.40 -4.99
CA GLY A 10 -14.30 -4.40 -3.93
C GLY A 10 -14.14 -5.84 -4.41
N LEU A 11 -14.50 -6.14 -5.66
CA LEU A 11 -14.24 -7.43 -6.30
C LEU A 11 -12.78 -7.53 -6.74
N ILE A 12 -12.30 -6.49 -7.44
CA ILE A 12 -10.94 -6.43 -7.95
C ILE A 12 -9.91 -6.51 -6.80
N MET A 13 -10.20 -5.88 -5.66
CA MET A 13 -9.32 -5.97 -4.47
C MET A 13 -9.25 -7.39 -3.87
N ARG A 14 -10.28 -8.22 -4.05
CA ARG A 14 -10.31 -9.59 -3.52
C ARG A 14 -9.71 -10.59 -4.49
N ASP A 15 -9.88 -10.36 -5.78
CA ASP A 15 -9.44 -11.24 -6.85
C ASP A 15 -9.00 -10.41 -8.05
N ALA A 16 -7.69 -10.19 -8.17
CA ALA A 16 -7.12 -9.42 -9.26
C ALA A 16 -7.40 -10.06 -10.64
N GLY A 17 -7.59 -11.39 -10.70
CA GLY A 17 -7.90 -12.11 -11.94
C GLY A 17 -9.29 -11.79 -12.50
N ILE A 18 -10.20 -11.23 -11.68
CA ILE A 18 -11.53 -10.85 -12.15
C ILE A 18 -11.51 -9.65 -13.10
N VAL A 19 -10.44 -8.84 -13.08
CA VAL A 19 -10.30 -7.67 -13.96
C VAL A 19 -10.33 -8.12 -15.42
N GLU A 20 -9.62 -9.19 -15.74
CA GLU A 20 -9.54 -9.71 -17.11
C GLU A 20 -10.90 -10.24 -17.56
N SER A 21 -11.61 -10.93 -16.68
CA SER A 21 -12.98 -11.38 -16.96
C SER A 21 -13.95 -10.21 -17.22
N ILE A 22 -13.84 -9.11 -16.47
CA ILE A 22 -14.66 -7.91 -16.70
C ILE A 22 -14.31 -7.26 -18.04
N ARG A 23 -13.02 -7.24 -18.42
CA ARG A 23 -12.58 -6.71 -19.73
C ARG A 23 -13.13 -7.53 -20.88
N THR A 24 -12.99 -8.84 -20.84
CA THR A 24 -13.55 -9.75 -21.84
C THR A 24 -15.05 -9.54 -22.02
N VAL A 25 -15.78 -9.40 -20.91
CA VAL A 25 -17.23 -9.17 -20.95
C VAL A 25 -17.56 -7.80 -21.55
N LEU A 26 -16.82 -6.74 -21.20
CA LEU A 26 -16.99 -5.41 -21.78
C LEU A 26 -16.69 -5.39 -23.29
N GLU A 27 -15.62 -6.05 -23.70
CA GLU A 27 -15.21 -6.14 -25.10
C GLU A 27 -16.24 -6.90 -25.94
N LYS A 28 -16.67 -8.09 -25.46
CA LYS A 28 -17.65 -8.91 -26.19
C LYS A 28 -19.05 -8.32 -26.19
N SER A 29 -19.42 -7.56 -25.16
CA SER A 29 -20.71 -6.85 -25.10
C SER A 29 -20.72 -5.54 -25.89
N VAL A 30 -19.63 -5.19 -26.60
CA VAL A 30 -19.47 -3.89 -27.28
C VAL A 30 -19.82 -2.77 -26.30
N ASP A 31 -19.15 -2.75 -25.15
CA ASP A 31 -19.36 -1.77 -24.08
C ASP A 31 -20.79 -1.78 -23.51
N GLY A 32 -21.40 -2.96 -23.40
CA GLY A 32 -22.70 -3.16 -22.78
C GLY A 32 -23.91 -2.92 -23.70
N GLU A 33 -23.68 -2.68 -25.00
CA GLU A 33 -24.73 -2.54 -26.00
C GLU A 33 -25.34 -3.89 -26.42
N VAL A 34 -24.57 -4.98 -26.28
CA VAL A 34 -24.97 -6.34 -26.68
C VAL A 34 -25.12 -7.24 -25.45
N GLU A 35 -26.21 -7.99 -25.40
CA GLU A 35 -26.41 -9.04 -24.38
C GLU A 35 -25.51 -10.24 -24.65
N LEU A 36 -24.98 -10.84 -23.58
CA LEU A 36 -24.06 -11.97 -23.65
C LEU A 36 -24.63 -13.21 -22.96
N ASP A 37 -24.40 -14.38 -23.55
CA ASP A 37 -24.60 -15.65 -22.87
C ASP A 37 -23.25 -16.20 -22.37
N TRP A 38 -23.32 -17.10 -21.39
CA TRP A 38 -22.17 -17.86 -20.92
C TRP A 38 -21.42 -18.57 -22.06
N ALA A 39 -22.15 -19.03 -23.08
CA ALA A 39 -21.57 -19.66 -24.27
C ALA A 39 -20.57 -18.76 -25.01
N ASP A 40 -20.76 -17.44 -24.98
CA ASP A 40 -19.94 -16.45 -25.70
C ASP A 40 -18.61 -16.16 -25.00
N VAL A 41 -18.56 -16.38 -23.68
CA VAL A 41 -17.44 -15.97 -22.82
C VAL A 41 -16.71 -17.13 -22.14
N ARG A 42 -17.28 -18.35 -22.11
CA ARG A 42 -16.73 -19.52 -21.39
C ARG A 42 -15.30 -19.94 -21.73
N GLY A 43 -14.76 -19.48 -22.86
CA GLY A 43 -13.37 -19.75 -23.27
C GLY A 43 -12.33 -18.84 -22.61
N GLU A 44 -12.77 -17.69 -22.09
CA GLU A 44 -11.89 -16.60 -21.59
C GLU A 44 -12.28 -16.15 -20.18
N VAL A 45 -13.53 -16.41 -19.77
CA VAL A 45 -14.06 -16.13 -18.44
C VAL A 45 -14.29 -17.44 -17.71
N THR A 46 -13.91 -17.53 -16.44
CA THR A 46 -14.22 -18.72 -15.62
C THR A 46 -15.67 -18.70 -15.13
N SER A 47 -16.27 -19.88 -14.93
CA SER A 47 -17.67 -19.97 -14.45
C SER A 47 -17.85 -19.31 -13.07
N GLY A 48 -16.83 -19.38 -12.22
CA GLY A 48 -16.81 -18.71 -10.92
C GLY A 48 -16.65 -17.19 -11.00
N HIS A 49 -15.98 -16.65 -12.03
CA HIS A 49 -15.97 -15.22 -12.29
C HIS A 49 -17.31 -14.75 -12.85
N TRP A 50 -17.87 -15.48 -13.82
CA TRP A 50 -19.19 -15.19 -14.40
C TRP A 50 -20.30 -15.11 -13.35
N GLY A 51 -20.40 -16.11 -12.46
CA GLY A 51 -21.39 -16.10 -11.37
C GLY A 51 -21.24 -14.87 -10.45
N ARG A 52 -20.01 -14.50 -10.10
CA ARG A 52 -19.74 -13.31 -9.27
C ARG A 52 -20.16 -12.00 -9.95
N LEU A 53 -20.03 -11.90 -11.27
CA LEU A 53 -20.49 -10.72 -12.01
C LEU A 53 -22.01 -10.58 -11.97
N ILE A 54 -22.73 -11.69 -12.00
CA ILE A 54 -24.20 -11.71 -11.86
C ILE A 54 -24.60 -11.36 -10.42
N GLU A 55 -24.01 -12.02 -9.42
CA GLU A 55 -24.31 -11.80 -7.99
C GLU A 55 -24.08 -10.35 -7.55
N THR A 56 -23.01 -9.74 -8.06
CA THR A 56 -22.69 -8.35 -7.72
C THR A 56 -23.54 -7.34 -8.48
N GLY A 57 -24.27 -7.78 -9.49
CA GLY A 57 -25.10 -6.95 -10.36
C GLY A 57 -24.29 -6.12 -11.34
N ILE A 58 -23.11 -6.61 -11.74
CA ILE A 58 -22.35 -6.10 -12.87
C ILE A 58 -23.03 -6.57 -14.17
N LEU A 59 -23.38 -7.85 -14.19
CA LEU A 59 -24.27 -8.45 -15.19
C LEU A 59 -25.68 -8.52 -14.63
N LYS A 60 -26.66 -8.10 -15.44
CA LYS A 60 -28.09 -8.25 -15.15
C LYS A 60 -28.73 -9.11 -16.21
N GLU A 61 -29.74 -9.85 -15.82
CA GLU A 61 -30.57 -10.62 -16.74
C GLU A 61 -31.28 -9.65 -17.70
N GLY A 62 -31.07 -9.87 -19.01
CA GLY A 62 -31.69 -9.17 -20.13
C GLY A 62 -32.80 -10.00 -20.76
N GLU A 63 -33.15 -9.71 -22.02
CA GLU A 63 -34.22 -10.43 -22.72
C GLU A 63 -33.79 -11.81 -23.24
N LYS A 64 -32.53 -11.97 -23.64
CA LYS A 64 -31.98 -13.20 -24.24
C LYS A 64 -30.71 -13.68 -23.55
N GLY A 65 -30.06 -12.85 -22.75
CA GLY A 65 -28.86 -13.21 -22.01
C GLY A 65 -28.61 -12.28 -20.82
N PHE A 66 -27.35 -11.89 -20.64
CA PHE A 66 -26.94 -10.97 -19.58
C PHE A 66 -26.42 -9.66 -20.18
N GLN A 67 -26.96 -8.54 -19.72
CA GLN A 67 -26.52 -7.20 -20.09
C GLN A 67 -25.59 -6.61 -19.04
N VAL A 68 -24.55 -5.89 -19.48
CA VAL A 68 -23.68 -5.12 -18.60
C VAL A 68 -24.44 -3.90 -18.10
N SER A 69 -24.54 -3.75 -16.78
CA SER A 69 -25.40 -2.72 -16.16
C SER A 69 -24.98 -1.28 -16.46
N ASP A 70 -23.67 -1.00 -16.43
CA ASP A 70 -23.12 0.35 -16.58
C ASP A 70 -21.66 0.25 -17.03
N ALA A 71 -21.48 -0.02 -18.32
CA ALA A 71 -20.16 -0.26 -18.90
C ALA A 71 -19.20 0.92 -18.73
N ALA A 72 -19.70 2.15 -18.85
CA ALA A 72 -18.89 3.36 -18.66
C ALA A 72 -18.33 3.45 -17.23
N THR A 73 -19.16 3.24 -16.20
CA THR A 73 -18.71 3.24 -14.80
C THR A 73 -17.76 2.08 -14.50
N ILE A 74 -17.99 0.90 -15.09
CA ILE A 74 -17.13 -0.27 -14.89
C ILE A 74 -15.76 -0.04 -15.53
N LYS A 75 -15.70 0.51 -16.75
CA LYS A 75 -14.45 0.89 -17.42
C LYS A 75 -13.65 1.88 -16.60
N GLN A 76 -14.29 2.94 -16.12
CA GLN A 76 -13.63 3.94 -15.26
C GLN A 76 -13.10 3.30 -13.97
N ALA A 77 -13.83 2.36 -13.37
CA ALA A 77 -13.39 1.65 -12.17
C ALA A 77 -12.12 0.79 -12.42
N ILE A 78 -12.04 0.12 -13.58
CA ILE A 78 -10.87 -0.65 -13.99
C ILE A 78 -9.69 0.27 -14.31
N GLU A 79 -9.92 1.36 -15.05
CA GLU A 79 -8.86 2.33 -15.39
C GLU A 79 -8.28 2.99 -14.13
N ASN A 80 -9.12 3.30 -13.14
CA ASN A 80 -8.68 3.78 -11.82
C ASN A 80 -7.90 2.73 -11.02
N PHE A 81 -8.11 1.43 -11.29
CA PHE A 81 -7.34 0.35 -10.67
C PHE A 81 -5.97 0.16 -11.33
N ASP A 82 -5.91 0.24 -12.66
CA ASP A 82 -4.70 0.09 -13.47
C ASP A 82 -3.74 1.28 -13.34
N GLN A 83 -4.26 2.48 -13.07
CA GLN A 83 -3.40 3.63 -12.83
C GLN A 83 -2.40 3.30 -11.72
N PRO A 84 -1.07 3.47 -11.96
CA PRO A 84 -0.07 3.20 -10.95
C PRO A 84 -0.41 4.02 -9.72
N ARG A 85 -0.82 3.33 -8.65
CA ARG A 85 -1.23 3.94 -7.39
C ARG A 85 -0.02 4.64 -6.76
N ALA A 86 0.26 5.86 -7.17
CA ALA A 86 0.72 6.87 -6.22
C ALA A 86 -0.40 6.93 -5.18
N LYS A 87 -0.19 6.27 -4.03
CA LYS A 87 -1.17 6.03 -2.96
C LYS A 87 -2.02 7.29 -2.70
N LYS A 88 -3.16 7.39 -3.38
CA LYS A 88 -4.24 8.32 -3.07
C LYS A 88 -5.29 7.52 -2.31
N SER A 89 -5.12 7.43 -1.01
CA SER A 89 -6.22 7.12 -0.09
C SER A 89 -7.25 8.24 -0.22
N LYS A 90 -8.30 8.03 -1.02
CA LYS A 90 -9.48 8.88 -1.03
C LYS A 90 -10.53 8.29 -0.08
N THR A 91 -10.34 8.51 1.22
CA THR A 91 -11.48 8.92 2.05
C THR A 91 -11.59 10.43 1.85
N LYS A 92 -12.75 10.90 1.40
CA LYS A 92 -13.09 12.33 1.38
C LYS A 92 -13.06 12.83 2.84
N SER A 93 -11.94 13.37 3.26
CA SER A 93 -11.87 14.43 4.24
C SER A 93 -11.13 15.57 3.58
N ASP A 94 -11.83 16.67 3.38
CA ASP A 94 -11.27 17.96 2.99
C ASP A 94 -10.26 18.38 4.07
N VAL A 95 -9.02 17.92 3.92
CA VAL A 95 -7.88 18.50 4.61
C VAL A 95 -7.01 19.03 3.48
N GLU A 96 -7.11 20.34 3.24
CA GLU A 96 -6.06 21.13 2.62
C GLU A 96 -4.79 21.03 3.50
N GLY A 97 -4.16 19.86 3.48
CA GLY A 97 -2.91 19.61 4.15
C GLY A 97 -1.78 20.19 3.33
N LYS A 98 -1.55 21.50 3.46
CA LYS A 98 -0.32 22.15 3.02
C LYS A 98 0.85 21.29 3.52
N TRP A 99 1.66 20.74 2.61
CA TRP A 99 2.87 20.02 2.99
C TRP A 99 3.68 20.92 3.91
N THR A 100 4.03 20.39 5.09
CA THR A 100 4.88 21.16 5.99
C THR A 100 6.23 21.39 5.30
N LYS A 101 6.93 22.44 5.71
CA LYS A 101 8.29 22.72 5.17
C LYS A 101 9.21 21.50 5.36
N TRP A 102 8.99 20.75 6.43
CA TRP A 102 9.67 19.51 6.74
C TRP A 102 9.31 18.37 5.80
N ASP A 103 8.04 18.21 5.42
CA ASP A 103 7.65 17.18 4.44
C ASP A 103 8.26 17.44 3.07
N LYS A 104 8.33 18.71 2.65
CA LYS A 104 8.99 19.09 1.40
C LYS A 104 10.50 18.86 1.47
N ALA A 105 11.13 19.24 2.58
CA ALA A 105 12.55 18.99 2.79
C ALA A 105 12.86 17.49 2.81
N ALA A 106 12.05 16.69 3.49
CA ALA A 106 12.18 15.24 3.54
C ALA A 106 11.98 14.61 2.14
N ALA A 107 11.02 15.09 1.35
CA ALA A 107 10.82 14.62 -0.02
C ALA A 107 12.00 14.96 -0.93
N VAL A 108 12.52 16.19 -0.86
CA VAL A 108 13.72 16.59 -1.61
C VAL A 108 14.94 15.80 -1.16
N PHE A 109 15.10 15.57 0.14
CA PHE A 109 16.18 14.77 0.69
C PHE A 109 16.09 13.32 0.24
N ALA A 110 14.91 12.71 0.28
CA ALA A 110 14.69 11.34 -0.18
C ALA A 110 15.00 11.19 -1.67
N ILE A 111 14.52 12.13 -2.52
CA ILE A 111 14.85 12.16 -3.96
C ILE A 111 16.35 12.34 -4.16
N SER A 112 16.99 13.22 -3.37
CA SER A 112 18.44 13.46 -3.45
C SER A 112 19.25 12.24 -3.03
N LEU A 113 18.83 11.47 -2.03
CA LEU A 113 19.46 10.20 -1.65
C LEU A 113 19.31 9.16 -2.76
N PHE A 114 18.12 9.06 -3.34
CA PHE A 114 17.83 8.09 -4.41
C PHE A 114 18.63 8.40 -5.68
N ALA A 115 18.68 9.67 -6.04
CA ALA A 115 19.48 10.17 -7.15
C ALA A 115 20.98 10.02 -6.84
N GLY A 116 21.40 10.38 -5.62
CA GLY A 116 22.78 10.30 -5.15
C GLY A 116 23.36 8.89 -5.14
N TYR A 117 22.53 7.85 -4.93
CA TYR A 117 22.98 6.46 -5.10
C TYR A 117 23.36 6.14 -6.55
N SER A 118 22.72 6.78 -7.52
CA SER A 118 22.95 6.55 -8.96
C SER A 118 24.10 7.37 -9.55
N PHE A 119 24.48 8.49 -8.91
CA PHE A 119 25.58 9.34 -9.36
C PHE A 119 26.94 8.84 -8.88
N ALA A 120 27.85 8.58 -9.83
CA ALA A 120 29.20 8.09 -9.53
C ALA A 120 30.01 9.07 -8.64
N GLU A 121 29.80 10.38 -8.80
CA GLU A 121 30.50 11.44 -8.07
C GLU A 121 30.17 11.45 -6.57
N VAL A 122 28.91 11.18 -6.22
CA VAL A 122 28.46 11.09 -4.83
C VAL A 122 29.05 9.84 -4.17
N ARG A 123 29.06 8.72 -4.90
CA ARG A 123 29.73 7.49 -4.45
C ARG A 123 31.23 7.68 -4.26
N GLU A 124 31.88 8.42 -5.15
CA GLU A 124 33.31 8.72 -5.04
C GLU A 124 33.61 9.63 -3.85
N LEU A 125 32.77 10.64 -3.58
CA LEU A 125 32.91 11.50 -2.42
C LEU A 125 32.77 10.71 -1.10
N ILE A 126 31.75 9.85 -1.02
CA ILE A 126 31.54 8.97 0.14
C ILE A 126 32.71 7.98 0.24
N GLY A 127 33.14 7.39 -0.88
CA GLY A 127 34.29 6.49 -0.96
C GLY A 127 35.56 7.12 -0.40
N ARG A 128 35.88 8.36 -0.80
CA ARG A 128 37.03 9.10 -0.25
C ARG A 128 36.92 9.34 1.25
N GLY A 129 35.72 9.65 1.74
CA GLY A 129 35.49 9.83 3.18
C GLY A 129 35.67 8.53 3.97
N VAL A 130 35.15 7.42 3.43
CA VAL A 130 35.29 6.08 4.00
C VAL A 130 36.75 5.62 3.94
N ASP A 131 37.44 5.82 2.82
CA ASP A 131 38.85 5.46 2.63
C ASP A 131 39.77 6.24 3.57
N LEU A 132 39.43 7.49 3.91
CA LEU A 132 40.21 8.25 4.90
C LEU A 132 40.17 7.60 6.29
N LEU A 133 39.03 7.02 6.68
CA LEU A 133 38.82 6.41 7.99
C LEU A 133 39.22 4.93 8.02
N ILE A 134 38.87 4.18 6.97
CA ILE A 134 39.00 2.71 6.89
C ILE A 134 40.24 2.30 6.09
N GLY A 135 40.72 3.12 5.16
CA GLY A 135 41.89 2.82 4.33
C GLY A 135 43.14 2.45 5.12
N PRO A 136 43.48 3.11 6.26
CA PRO A 136 44.60 2.69 7.10
C PRO A 136 44.43 1.28 7.69
N ALA A 137 43.20 0.85 7.96
CA ALA A 137 42.91 -0.49 8.46
C ALA A 137 42.94 -1.53 7.33
N ASP A 138 42.40 -1.22 6.15
CA ASP A 138 42.40 -2.09 4.97
C ASP A 138 43.81 -2.33 4.42
N ALA A 139 44.72 -1.35 4.54
CA ALA A 139 46.12 -1.50 4.13
C ALA A 139 46.91 -2.51 4.98
N VAL A 140 46.44 -2.83 6.20
CA VAL A 140 47.18 -3.67 7.18
C VAL A 140 46.44 -4.97 7.47
N LEU A 141 45.10 -4.97 7.39
CA LEU A 141 44.25 -6.10 7.72
C LEU A 141 43.57 -6.67 6.47
N PRO A 142 43.42 -8.01 6.37
CA PRO A 142 42.55 -8.62 5.38
C PRO A 142 41.12 -8.08 5.43
N PHE A 143 40.51 -7.87 4.25
CA PHE A 143 39.17 -7.30 4.10
C PHE A 143 38.08 -7.96 4.97
N TYR A 144 38.14 -9.27 5.17
CA TYR A 144 37.17 -9.98 6.01
C TYR A 144 37.27 -9.60 7.50
N LEU A 145 38.47 -9.27 8.01
CA LEU A 145 38.65 -8.79 9.38
C LEU A 145 38.08 -7.38 9.55
N VAL A 146 38.23 -6.53 8.53
CA VAL A 146 37.64 -5.18 8.52
C VAL A 146 36.11 -5.28 8.60
N ILE A 147 35.49 -6.16 7.81
CA ILE A 147 34.04 -6.41 7.87
C ILE A 147 33.62 -6.96 9.23
N MET A 148 34.38 -7.90 9.81
CA MET A 148 34.09 -8.43 11.14
C MET A 148 34.09 -7.34 12.21
N ILE A 149 35.09 -6.44 12.19
CA ILE A 149 35.17 -5.32 13.13
C ILE A 149 33.97 -4.38 12.94
N LEU A 150 33.63 -4.01 11.70
CA LEU A 150 32.45 -3.18 11.42
C LEU A 150 31.14 -3.83 11.86
N ALA A 151 31.00 -5.14 11.68
CA ALA A 151 29.83 -5.88 12.14
C ALA A 151 29.71 -5.85 13.67
N LEU A 152 30.83 -6.01 14.39
CA LEU A 152 30.86 -5.89 15.85
C LEU A 152 30.50 -4.48 16.32
N PHE A 153 31.06 -3.45 15.69
CA PHE A 153 30.71 -2.05 15.99
C PHE A 153 29.23 -1.77 15.71
N THR A 154 28.69 -2.26 14.60
CA THR A 154 27.28 -2.09 14.23
C THR A 154 26.37 -2.83 15.22
N GLY A 155 26.74 -4.05 15.61
CA GLY A 155 26.04 -4.81 16.63
C GLY A 155 26.05 -4.10 17.98
N LEU A 156 27.22 -3.65 18.43
CA LEU A 156 27.37 -2.88 19.67
C LEU A 156 26.56 -1.58 19.62
N TYR A 157 26.63 -0.83 18.52
CA TYR A 157 25.82 0.37 18.32
C TYR A 157 24.32 0.07 18.41
N SER A 158 23.85 -1.01 17.77
CA SER A 158 22.46 -1.45 17.86
C SER A 158 22.06 -1.81 19.29
N THR A 159 22.93 -2.51 20.03
CA THR A 159 22.66 -2.86 21.43
C THR A 159 22.62 -1.64 22.34
N LEU A 160 23.51 -0.67 22.14
CA LEU A 160 23.54 0.58 22.91
C LEU A 160 22.32 1.45 22.61
N LEU A 161 21.93 1.54 21.34
CA LEU A 161 20.74 2.26 20.92
C LEU A 161 19.48 1.63 21.52
N GLN A 162 19.39 0.29 21.49
CA GLN A 162 18.29 -0.45 22.11
C GLN A 162 18.25 -0.25 23.63
N ALA A 163 19.40 -0.27 24.29
CA ALA A 163 19.50 -0.03 25.73
C ALA A 163 19.09 1.40 26.12
N ASN A 164 19.36 2.39 25.27
CA ASN A 164 18.97 3.79 25.51
C ASN A 164 17.50 4.08 25.14
N LEU A 165 16.92 3.33 24.20
CA LEU A 165 15.52 3.50 23.77
C LEU A 165 14.53 2.69 24.63
N MET A 166 14.97 1.60 25.26
CA MET A 166 14.16 0.86 26.24
C MET A 166 14.22 1.51 27.62
N ASP A 167 13.82 2.79 27.67
CA ASP A 167 13.58 3.48 28.93
C ASP A 167 12.28 2.94 29.55
N MET A 168 12.43 1.86 30.32
CA MET A 168 11.31 1.16 31.00
C MET A 168 10.54 2.09 31.95
N GLU A 169 11.16 3.17 32.42
CA GLU A 169 10.54 4.18 33.27
C GLU A 169 9.44 4.94 32.51
N LYS A 170 9.71 5.39 31.28
CA LYS A 170 8.70 6.07 30.44
C LYS A 170 7.61 5.13 29.96
N MET A 171 7.94 3.88 29.65
CA MET A 171 6.94 2.88 29.27
C MET A 171 5.94 2.57 30.39
N GLY A 172 6.36 2.69 31.66
CA GLY A 172 5.48 2.52 32.82
C GLY A 172 4.42 3.62 32.93
N GLU A 173 4.82 4.89 32.75
CA GLU A 173 3.89 6.04 32.78
C GLU A 173 2.86 5.96 31.66
N TYR A 174 3.29 5.70 30.41
CA TYR A 174 2.36 5.56 29.28
C TYR A 174 1.39 4.38 29.43
N GLN A 175 1.83 3.27 30.02
CA GLN A 175 0.93 2.15 30.33
C GLN A 175 -0.11 2.50 31.39
N SER A 176 0.25 3.36 32.36
CA SER A 176 -0.66 3.78 33.43
C SER A 176 -1.77 4.69 32.89
N GLU A 177 -1.43 5.67 32.05
CA GLU A 177 -2.40 6.56 31.40
C GLU A 177 -3.35 5.77 30.48
N MET A 178 -2.81 4.82 29.70
CA MET A 178 -3.62 3.95 28.83
C MET A 178 -4.61 3.08 29.62
N LYS A 179 -4.22 2.57 30.79
CA LYS A 179 -5.12 1.81 31.67
C LYS A 179 -6.23 2.70 32.24
N GLU A 180 -5.90 3.90 32.69
CA GLU A 180 -6.90 4.84 33.21
C GLU A 180 -7.91 5.24 32.13
N LEU A 181 -7.45 5.48 30.90
CA LEU A 181 -8.33 5.78 29.75
C LEU A 181 -9.25 4.59 29.41
N GLN A 182 -8.75 3.36 29.45
CA GLN A 182 -9.56 2.16 29.23
C GLN A 182 -10.60 1.95 30.33
N GLU A 183 -10.26 2.22 31.59
CA GLU A 183 -11.21 2.14 32.70
C GLU A 183 -12.33 3.17 32.58
N ARG A 184 -11.99 4.41 32.21
CA ARG A 184 -12.99 5.46 31.93
C ARG A 184 -13.92 5.07 30.77
N GLN A 185 -13.37 4.49 29.70
CA GLN A 185 -14.19 4.01 28.57
C GLN A 185 -15.10 2.84 28.96
N LYS A 186 -14.60 1.87 29.74
CA LYS A 186 -15.41 0.75 30.24
C LYS A 186 -16.50 1.23 31.20
N ALA A 187 -16.21 2.22 32.05
CA ALA A 187 -17.20 2.83 32.92
C ALA A 187 -18.30 3.53 32.12
N ALA A 188 -17.92 4.29 31.08
CA ALA A 188 -18.86 4.95 30.18
C ALA A 188 -19.72 3.97 29.36
N GLN A 189 -19.14 2.86 28.89
CA GLN A 189 -19.89 1.78 28.22
C GLN A 189 -20.89 1.13 29.18
N LYS A 190 -20.52 0.88 30.43
CA LYS A 190 -21.43 0.29 31.44
C LYS A 190 -22.54 1.24 31.89
N SER A 191 -22.36 2.55 31.79
CA SER A 191 -23.41 3.54 32.08
C SER A 191 -24.35 3.76 30.90
N GLY A 192 -23.86 3.67 29.66
CA GLY A 192 -24.69 3.80 28.46
C GLY A 192 -25.57 2.58 28.14
N ASP A 193 -25.33 1.44 28.79
CA ASP A 193 -26.09 0.19 28.63
C ASP A 193 -27.20 0.02 29.70
N LYS A 194 -27.43 1.06 30.53
CA LYS A 194 -28.40 1.07 31.65
C LYS A 194 -29.59 2.03 31.47
N GLU A 195 -29.78 2.59 30.28
CA GLU A 195 -31.00 3.34 29.90
C GLU A 195 -31.68 2.71 28.68
#